data_AF-A0A8S1UJL8-F1
#
_entry.id   AF-A0A8S1UJL8-F1
#
_cell.length_a   1.000
_cell.length_b   1.000
_cell.length_c   1.000
_cell.angle_alpha   90.00
_cell.angle_beta   90.00
_cell.angle_gamma   90.00
#
_symmetry.space_group_name_H-M   'P 1'
#
loop_
_entity.id
_entity.type
_entity.pdbx_description
1 polymer ?
#
loop_
_entity_poly.entity_id
_entity_poly.type
_entity_poly.pdbx_seq_one_letter_code
_entity_poly.pdbx_strand_id
1 'polypeptide(L)'
;MEDNQTQIPIDYVTFSKTIPHHYPYECMGLILILIYIFMYITGNTTNKKLALKFVSTTYDCFKTNFAFLGVTNKENGPLLQSISSNSFGFIAQGRNNLNCFAVTIDLKKRQDLLSMLFFSFIWPEKDTITIDIPIAATPQPICFALIKKRDAKSYKEANIDLKYLCEKLFIDKIEDNLTLVTLGEGKEPLTTIFDSKICQALKKYDKQIQNIHFTDQKKLLPNPYHLGATLINIESIEDYTEFIQLILQIIDKIASFKLSQSA
;
A
#
# COMPACT_ATOMS: atom_id res chain seq x y z
N MET A 1 66.16 31.53 45.76
CA MET A 1 66.69 30.20 45.43
C MET A 1 65.59 29.50 44.68
N GLU A 2 65.68 29.60 43.36
CA GLU A 2 64.74 29.05 42.39
C GLU A 2 64.93 27.54 42.32
N ASP A 3 63.87 26.78 42.60
CA ASP A 3 63.85 25.36 42.26
C ASP A 3 63.37 25.21 40.83
N ASN A 4 64.29 24.67 40.04
CA ASN A 4 64.32 24.62 38.59
C ASN A 4 63.30 23.58 38.10
N GLN A 5 62.20 24.03 37.51
CA GLN A 5 61.29 23.16 36.76
C GLN A 5 62.02 22.68 35.50
N THR A 6 62.48 21.44 35.51
CA THR A 6 63.01 20.77 34.32
C THR A 6 61.87 20.54 33.33
N GLN A 7 61.61 21.52 32.47
CA GLN A 7 60.80 21.32 31.28
C GLN A 7 61.57 20.39 30.34
N ILE A 8 61.13 19.13 30.26
CA ILE A 8 61.53 18.22 29.20
C ILE A 8 60.98 18.85 27.90
N PRO A 9 61.81 19.25 26.92
CA PRO A 9 61.29 19.75 25.66
C PRO A 9 60.59 18.58 24.97
N ILE A 10 59.27 18.64 24.90
CA ILE A 10 58.50 17.71 24.06
C ILE A 10 58.86 18.10 22.63
N ASP A 11 59.78 17.36 22.02
CA ASP A 11 60.16 17.54 20.61
C ASP A 11 58.97 17.17 19.70
N TYR A 12 58.06 18.12 19.51
CA TYR A 12 56.87 17.99 18.64
C TYR A 12 57.25 17.61 17.20
N VAL A 13 58.48 17.94 16.79
CA VAL A 13 59.06 17.71 15.46
C VAL A 13 59.30 16.22 15.19
N THR A 14 59.50 15.41 16.22
CA THR A 14 59.75 13.97 16.08
C THR A 14 58.45 13.17 16.07
N PHE A 15 57.39 13.66 16.75
CA PHE A 15 56.06 13.04 16.75
C PHE A 15 55.35 13.17 15.38
N SER A 16 55.54 14.30 14.67
CA SER A 16 54.97 14.48 13.34
C SER A 16 55.69 13.67 12.25
N LYS A 17 56.88 13.11 12.54
CA LYS A 17 57.72 12.39 11.58
C LYS A 17 57.49 10.88 11.57
N THR A 18 56.61 10.37 12.46
CA THR A 18 56.25 8.95 12.60
C THR A 18 54.76 8.67 12.40
N ILE A 19 54.11 9.37 11.46
CA ILE A 19 52.79 8.92 10.95
C ILE A 19 52.93 8.47 9.49
N PRO A 20 53.54 7.30 9.21
CA PRO A 20 53.47 6.70 7.89
C PRO A 20 52.26 5.77 7.84
N HIS A 21 51.07 6.30 7.66
CA HIS A 21 49.92 5.47 7.33
C HIS A 21 49.03 6.19 6.32
N HIS A 22 49.23 5.85 5.06
CA HIS A 22 48.14 5.98 4.09
C HIS A 22 47.05 5.05 4.62
N TYR A 23 45.91 5.62 5.02
CA TYR A 23 44.74 4.91 5.53
C TYR A 23 43.65 4.81 4.44
N PRO A 24 43.93 4.21 3.26
CA PRO A 24 42.98 4.22 2.16
C PRO A 24 41.73 3.42 2.50
N TYR A 25 41.85 2.36 3.32
CA TYR A 25 40.75 1.50 3.71
C TYR A 25 39.81 2.19 4.72
N GLU A 26 40.35 2.95 5.66
CA GLU A 26 39.58 3.74 6.62
C GLU A 26 38.87 4.90 5.92
N CYS A 27 39.57 5.61 5.02
CA CYS A 27 38.96 6.65 4.19
C CYS A 27 37.84 6.08 3.29
N MET A 28 38.08 4.92 2.66
CA MET A 28 37.07 4.22 1.85
C MET A 28 35.87 3.79 2.70
N GLY A 29 36.10 3.28 3.91
CA GLY A 29 35.05 2.91 4.85
C GLY A 29 34.19 4.12 5.26
N LEU A 30 34.83 5.25 5.58
CA LEU A 30 34.13 6.50 5.89
C LEU A 30 33.28 7.00 4.70
N ILE A 31 33.83 6.96 3.48
CA ILE A 31 33.08 7.33 2.27
C ILE A 31 31.86 6.42 2.08
N LEU A 32 32.01 5.11 2.26
CA LEU A 32 30.90 4.16 2.15
C LEU A 32 29.82 4.43 3.20
N ILE A 33 30.19 4.75 4.44
CA ILE A 33 29.25 5.14 5.50
C ILE A 33 28.51 6.43 5.13
N LEU A 34 29.22 7.45 4.62
CA LEU A 34 28.59 8.70 4.20
C LEU A 34 27.59 8.49 3.06
N ILE A 35 27.94 7.68 2.06
CA ILE A 35 27.03 7.29 0.97
C ILE A 35 25.80 6.58 1.54
N TYR A 36 26.00 5.63 2.46
CA TYR A 36 24.90 4.91 3.11
C TYR A 36 23.95 5.85 3.85
N ILE A 37 24.48 6.79 4.64
CA ILE A 37 23.68 7.79 5.36
C ILE A 37 22.90 8.68 4.39
N PHE A 38 23.56 9.17 3.34
CA PHE A 38 22.92 10.03 2.33
C PHE A 38 21.76 9.30 1.63
N MET A 39 21.97 8.04 1.24
CA MET A 39 20.93 7.22 0.61
C MET A 39 19.79 6.89 1.56
N TYR A 40 20.07 6.62 2.84
CA TYR A 40 19.04 6.41 3.85
C TYR A 40 18.14 7.65 3.99
N ILE A 41 18.72 8.84 4.14
CA ILE A 41 17.98 10.09 4.28
C ILE A 41 17.14 10.36 3.03
N THR A 42 17.73 10.23 1.85
CA THR A 42 17.05 10.47 0.57
C THR A 42 15.91 9.47 0.33
N GLY A 43 16.15 8.19 0.57
CA GLY A 43 15.16 7.13 0.42
C GLY A 43 13.99 7.28 1.38
N ASN A 44 14.25 7.53 2.66
CA ASN A 44 13.21 7.77 3.67
C ASN A 44 12.37 9.02 3.35
N THR A 45 13.03 10.10 2.91
CA THR A 45 12.34 11.34 2.54
C THR A 45 11.44 11.14 1.32
N THR A 46 11.91 10.39 0.32
CA THR A 46 11.14 10.06 -0.88
C THR A 46 9.91 9.22 -0.53
N ASN A 47 10.08 8.20 0.32
CA ASN A 47 8.98 7.34 0.78
C ASN A 47 7.92 8.15 1.54
N LYS A 48 8.35 9.00 2.48
CA LYS A 48 7.44 9.91 3.21
C LYS A 48 6.70 10.85 2.26
N LYS A 49 7.39 11.43 1.26
CA LYS A 49 6.77 12.32 0.28
C LYS A 49 5.67 11.61 -0.52
N LEU A 50 5.89 10.35 -0.92
CA LEU A 50 4.91 9.57 -1.66
C LEU A 50 3.68 9.23 -0.81
N ALA A 51 3.89 8.83 0.44
CA ALA A 51 2.79 8.57 1.37
C ALA A 51 1.98 9.85 1.68
N LEU A 52 2.65 10.99 1.87
CA LEU A 52 2.00 12.29 2.05
C LEU A 52 1.23 12.73 0.79
N LYS A 53 1.76 12.45 -0.41
CA LYS A 53 1.05 12.72 -1.68
C LYS A 53 -0.31 12.00 -1.70
N PHE A 54 -0.35 10.72 -1.34
CA PHE A 54 -1.60 9.97 -1.26
C PHE A 54 -2.60 10.61 -0.30
N VAL A 55 -2.18 10.93 0.93
CA VAL A 55 -3.09 11.54 1.92
C VAL A 55 -3.55 12.92 1.47
N SER A 56 -2.64 13.78 1.00
CA SER A 56 -2.99 15.16 0.60
C SER A 56 -3.99 15.23 -0.55
N THR A 57 -3.87 14.33 -1.54
CA THR A 57 -4.80 14.27 -2.68
C THR A 57 -6.16 13.72 -2.27
N THR A 58 -6.19 12.70 -1.41
CA THR A 58 -7.43 12.03 -1.02
C THR A 58 -8.13 12.65 0.19
N TYR A 59 -7.49 13.60 0.88
CA TYR A 59 -7.98 14.17 2.13
C TYR A 59 -9.39 14.74 2.02
N ASP A 60 -9.66 15.57 1.00
CA ASP A 60 -10.97 16.21 0.82
C ASP A 60 -12.07 15.18 0.50
N CYS A 61 -11.72 14.14 -0.26
CA CYS A 61 -12.62 13.02 -0.56
C CYS A 61 -12.99 12.28 0.73
N PHE A 62 -12.01 11.94 1.57
CA PHE A 62 -12.25 11.27 2.84
C PHE A 62 -13.03 12.16 3.82
N LYS A 63 -12.68 13.44 3.92
CA LYS A 63 -13.36 14.42 4.81
C LYS A 63 -14.83 14.59 4.49
N THR A 64 -15.20 14.49 3.21
CA THR A 64 -16.61 14.61 2.78
C THR A 64 -17.40 13.32 3.05
N ASN A 65 -16.75 12.16 3.04
CA ASN A 65 -17.40 10.86 3.10
C ASN A 65 -17.38 10.19 4.48
N PHE A 66 -16.53 10.65 5.41
CA PHE A 66 -16.27 10.01 6.70
C PHE A 66 -16.31 11.04 7.84
N ALA A 67 -16.84 10.64 9.00
CA ALA A 67 -16.90 11.48 10.18
C ALA A 67 -15.54 11.61 10.89
N PHE A 68 -14.73 10.56 10.88
CA PHE A 68 -13.44 10.51 11.58
C PHE A 68 -12.33 10.13 10.62
N LEU A 69 -11.22 10.87 10.70
CA LEU A 69 -10.02 10.66 9.89
C LEU A 69 -8.79 10.57 10.78
N GLY A 70 -7.92 9.60 10.49
CA GLY A 70 -6.62 9.46 11.13
C GLY A 70 -6.55 8.34 12.16
N VAL A 71 -5.37 8.23 12.76
CA VAL A 71 -4.94 7.09 13.59
C VAL A 71 -5.46 7.21 15.03
N THR A 72 -5.85 8.42 15.43
CA THR A 72 -6.36 8.74 16.76
C THR A 72 -7.69 9.45 16.66
N ASN A 73 -8.61 9.18 17.58
CA ASN A 73 -9.93 9.82 17.68
C ASN A 73 -9.86 11.31 18.13
N LYS A 74 -8.73 11.99 17.90
CA LYS A 74 -8.51 13.39 18.25
C LYS A 74 -8.62 14.23 16.98
N GLU A 75 -9.32 15.36 17.06
CA GLU A 75 -9.60 16.24 15.91
C GLU A 75 -8.33 16.76 15.19
N ASN A 76 -7.17 16.76 15.86
CA ASN A 76 -5.86 17.14 15.32
C ASN A 76 -4.80 16.01 15.40
N GLY A 77 -5.24 14.74 15.39
CA GLY A 77 -4.32 13.60 15.40
C GLY A 77 -3.52 13.47 14.10
N PRO A 78 -2.38 12.74 14.12
CA PRO A 78 -1.66 12.42 12.89
C PRO A 78 -2.56 11.64 11.93
N LEU A 79 -2.73 12.18 10.71
CA LEU A 79 -3.51 11.54 9.65
C LEU A 79 -2.86 10.25 9.14
N LEU A 80 -1.53 10.24 9.11
CA LEU A 80 -0.73 9.12 8.60
C LEU A 80 0.08 8.50 9.76
N GLN A 81 -0.02 7.20 9.92
CA GLN A 81 0.85 6.41 10.81
C GLN A 81 2.07 5.94 10.01
N SER A 82 3.27 6.15 10.54
CA SER A 82 4.44 5.40 10.05
C SER A 82 4.46 4.06 10.78
N ILE A 83 4.22 2.97 10.06
CA ILE A 83 4.32 1.60 10.58
C ILE A 83 5.80 1.17 10.54
N SER A 84 6.49 1.53 9.46
CA SER A 84 7.93 1.37 9.29
C SER A 84 8.50 2.49 8.42
N SER A 85 9.81 2.44 8.11
CA SER A 85 10.46 3.37 7.18
C SER A 85 9.96 3.27 5.73
N ASN A 86 9.21 2.22 5.40
CA ASN A 86 8.68 1.97 4.07
C ASN A 86 7.17 1.66 4.06
N SER A 87 6.53 1.49 5.21
CA SER A 87 5.10 1.19 5.33
C SER A 87 4.38 2.27 6.12
N PHE A 88 3.25 2.75 5.59
CA PHE A 88 2.45 3.81 6.19
C PHE A 88 0.97 3.42 6.24
N GLY A 89 0.31 3.69 7.36
CA GLY A 89 -1.10 3.42 7.58
C GLY A 89 -1.94 4.69 7.58
N PHE A 90 -3.12 4.62 6.98
CA PHE A 90 -4.16 5.64 7.04
C PHE A 90 -5.50 4.97 7.35
N ILE A 91 -6.31 5.58 8.20
CA ILE A 91 -7.60 5.03 8.62
C ILE A 91 -8.67 6.13 8.54
N ALA A 92 -9.84 5.77 8.02
CA ALA A 92 -11.05 6.60 8.04
C ALA A 92 -12.24 5.80 8.56
N GLN A 93 -13.11 6.43 9.35
CA GLN A 93 -14.25 5.79 10.02
C GLN A 93 -15.50 6.69 10.02
N GLY A 94 -16.66 6.10 10.29
CA GLY A 94 -17.92 6.84 10.46
C GLY A 94 -18.64 7.15 9.15
N ARG A 95 -18.49 6.29 8.14
CA ARG A 95 -19.37 6.29 6.95
C ARG A 95 -20.46 5.24 7.14
N ASN A 96 -21.67 5.53 6.66
CA ASN A 96 -22.75 4.55 6.63
C ASN A 96 -22.35 3.32 5.78
N ASN A 97 -22.77 2.12 6.19
CA ASN A 97 -22.52 0.81 5.54
C ASN A 97 -21.12 0.19 5.72
N LEU A 98 -20.13 0.92 6.25
CA LEU A 98 -18.80 0.37 6.50
C LEU A 98 -18.27 0.76 7.88
N ASN A 99 -17.55 -0.14 8.53
CA ASN A 99 -17.03 0.11 9.88
C ASN A 99 -15.77 0.98 9.81
N CYS A 100 -14.90 0.67 8.86
CA CYS A 100 -13.57 1.27 8.74
C CYS A 100 -13.11 1.20 7.29
N PHE A 101 -12.32 2.19 6.89
CA PHE A 101 -11.57 2.19 5.64
C PHE A 101 -10.10 2.30 6.01
N ALA A 102 -9.39 1.17 5.98
CA ALA A 102 -7.97 1.10 6.29
C ALA A 102 -7.16 1.07 5.00
N VAL A 103 -6.11 1.88 4.95
CA VAL A 103 -5.16 1.93 3.83
C VAL A 103 -3.76 1.68 4.36
N THR A 104 -3.06 0.76 3.74
CA THR A 104 -1.65 0.48 3.98
C THR A 104 -0.87 0.78 2.71
N ILE A 105 0.08 1.70 2.80
CA ILE A 105 0.97 2.10 1.71
C ILE A 105 2.33 1.43 1.96
N ASP A 106 2.61 0.38 1.20
CA ASP A 106 3.89 -0.33 1.28
C ASP A 106 4.78 0.10 0.12
N LEU A 107 5.88 0.75 0.46
CA LEU A 107 6.85 1.28 -0.47
C LEU A 107 8.09 0.39 -0.52
N LYS A 108 8.81 0.46 -1.64
CA LYS A 108 10.13 -0.14 -1.75
C LYS A 108 11.06 0.40 -0.68
N LYS A 109 11.98 -0.45 -0.21
CA LYS A 109 12.99 -0.07 0.80
C LYS A 109 14.11 0.80 0.21
N ARG A 110 13.77 1.99 -0.29
CA ARG A 110 14.71 2.96 -0.89
C ARG A 110 15.80 3.42 0.06
N GLN A 111 15.53 3.35 1.37
CA GLN A 111 16.47 3.70 2.42
C GLN A 111 17.55 2.63 2.68
N ASP A 112 17.38 1.42 2.15
CA ASP A 112 18.31 0.31 2.37
C ASP A 112 19.10 0.00 1.10
N LEU A 113 20.40 0.31 1.16
CA LEU A 113 21.35 0.12 0.08
C LEU A 113 21.45 -1.35 -0.36
N LEU A 114 21.44 -2.29 0.58
CA LEU A 114 21.58 -3.71 0.26
C LEU A 114 20.32 -4.24 -0.42
N SER A 115 19.15 -3.85 0.09
CA SER A 115 17.86 -4.10 -0.55
C SER A 115 17.83 -3.55 -1.98
N MET A 116 18.28 -2.30 -2.18
CA MET A 116 18.28 -1.67 -3.49
C MET A 116 19.28 -2.31 -4.47
N LEU A 117 20.51 -2.61 -4.03
CA LEU A 117 21.57 -3.12 -4.93
C LEU A 117 21.42 -4.61 -5.23
N PHE A 118 21.16 -5.43 -4.21
CA PHE A 118 21.14 -6.89 -4.38
C PHE A 118 19.73 -7.41 -4.71
N PHE A 119 18.73 -6.97 -3.94
CA PHE A 119 17.39 -7.53 -4.07
C PHE A 119 16.62 -6.93 -5.24
N SER A 120 16.83 -5.66 -5.62
CA SER A 120 16.11 -5.09 -6.77
C SER A 120 16.43 -5.78 -8.10
N PHE A 121 17.59 -6.42 -8.24
CA PHE A 121 17.96 -7.16 -9.44
C PHE A 121 17.31 -8.55 -9.49
N ILE A 122 17.23 -9.22 -8.34
CA ILE A 122 16.70 -10.59 -8.22
C ILE A 122 15.17 -10.59 -8.09
N TRP A 123 14.64 -9.66 -7.31
CA TRP A 123 13.22 -9.53 -7.01
C TRP A 123 12.79 -8.06 -7.02
N PRO A 124 12.26 -7.55 -8.15
CA PRO A 124 11.80 -6.18 -8.22
C PRO A 124 10.57 -5.97 -7.33
N GLU A 125 10.76 -5.33 -6.18
CA GLU A 125 9.67 -4.83 -5.35
C GLU A 125 8.89 -3.74 -6.09
N LYS A 126 7.58 -3.68 -5.85
CA LYS A 126 6.68 -2.66 -6.39
C LYS A 126 6.07 -1.92 -5.22
N ASP A 127 5.90 -0.61 -5.38
CA ASP A 127 5.13 0.16 -4.40
C ASP A 127 3.65 -0.21 -4.55
N THR A 128 3.02 -0.50 -3.42
CA THR A 128 1.65 -1.00 -3.32
C THR A 128 0.82 -0.17 -2.37
N ILE A 129 -0.46 0.00 -2.71
CA ILE A 129 -1.49 0.48 -1.79
C ILE A 129 -2.48 -0.64 -1.59
N THR A 130 -2.62 -1.10 -0.35
CA THR A 130 -3.60 -2.09 0.08
C THR A 130 -4.71 -1.36 0.82
N ILE A 131 -5.94 -1.63 0.44
CA ILE A 131 -7.14 -1.06 1.02
C ILE A 131 -7.95 -2.21 1.61
N ASP A 132 -8.23 -2.14 2.90
CA ASP A 132 -8.95 -3.14 3.67
C ASP A 132 -10.20 -2.52 4.29
N ILE A 133 -11.36 -3.06 3.92
CA ILE A 133 -12.65 -2.46 4.24
C ILE A 133 -13.59 -3.53 4.80
N PRO A 134 -13.73 -3.60 6.13
CA PRO A 134 -14.82 -4.33 6.74
C PRO A 134 -16.17 -3.62 6.48
N ILE A 135 -17.09 -4.36 5.86
CA ILE A 135 -18.46 -3.90 5.59
C ILE A 135 -19.36 -4.33 6.75
N ALA A 136 -20.27 -3.44 7.17
CA ALA A 136 -21.08 -3.65 8.37
C ALA A 136 -22.06 -4.81 8.21
N ALA A 137 -22.76 -4.83 7.08
CA ALA A 137 -23.68 -5.89 6.70
C ALA A 137 -23.85 -5.86 5.18
N THR A 138 -24.03 -7.03 4.58
CA THR A 138 -24.62 -7.13 3.24
C THR A 138 -25.98 -7.83 3.33
N PRO A 139 -26.96 -7.39 2.54
CA PRO A 139 -28.27 -8.04 2.50
C PRO A 139 -28.20 -9.46 1.90
N GLN A 140 -27.12 -9.80 1.17
CA GLN A 140 -27.02 -11.05 0.40
C GLN A 140 -25.60 -11.62 0.37
N PRO A 141 -25.48 -12.96 0.26
CA PRO A 141 -24.19 -13.63 0.11
C PRO A 141 -23.65 -13.41 -1.30
N ILE A 142 -22.47 -12.79 -1.40
CA ILE A 142 -21.77 -12.51 -2.65
C ILE A 142 -20.28 -12.71 -2.39
N CYS A 143 -19.57 -13.32 -3.34
CA CYS A 143 -18.12 -13.37 -3.32
C CYS A 143 -17.56 -13.26 -4.74
N PHE A 144 -16.63 -12.33 -4.92
CA PHE A 144 -16.02 -12.06 -6.21
C PHE A 144 -14.59 -11.56 -6.06
N ALA A 145 -13.78 -11.78 -7.08
CA ALA A 145 -12.46 -11.18 -7.19
C ALA A 145 -12.21 -10.69 -8.63
N LEU A 146 -11.86 -9.41 -8.76
CA LEU A 146 -11.33 -8.82 -9.98
C LEU A 146 -9.81 -8.86 -9.91
N ILE A 147 -9.18 -9.64 -10.77
CA ILE A 147 -7.74 -9.94 -10.71
C ILE A 147 -7.10 -9.91 -12.09
N LYS A 148 -5.80 -9.67 -12.16
CA LYS A 148 -5.09 -9.73 -13.45
C LYS A 148 -5.16 -11.13 -14.03
N LYS A 149 -5.38 -11.26 -15.35
CA LYS A 149 -5.54 -12.57 -16.02
C LYS A 149 -4.38 -13.53 -15.70
N ARG A 150 -3.15 -12.99 -15.66
CA ARG A 150 -1.91 -13.74 -15.37
C ARG A 150 -1.86 -14.33 -13.96
N ASP A 151 -2.46 -13.67 -12.98
CA ASP A 151 -2.42 -14.07 -11.56
C ASP A 151 -3.70 -14.83 -11.15
N ALA A 152 -4.66 -14.99 -12.07
CA ALA A 152 -6.00 -15.45 -11.73
C ALA A 152 -6.01 -16.88 -11.14
N LYS A 153 -5.22 -17.78 -11.72
CA LYS A 153 -5.13 -19.18 -11.26
C LYS A 153 -4.50 -19.26 -9.87
N SER A 154 -3.34 -18.65 -9.68
CA SER A 154 -2.62 -18.68 -8.39
C SER A 154 -3.41 -17.98 -7.29
N TYR A 155 -4.07 -16.86 -7.58
CA TYR A 155 -4.89 -16.15 -6.61
C TYR A 155 -6.13 -16.95 -6.20
N LYS A 156 -6.79 -17.64 -7.15
CA LYS A 156 -7.90 -18.55 -6.85
C LYS A 156 -7.45 -19.74 -5.99
N GLU A 157 -6.29 -20.34 -6.28
CA GLU A 157 -5.77 -21.47 -5.51
C GLU A 157 -5.37 -21.08 -4.08
N ALA A 158 -4.87 -19.86 -3.89
CA ALA A 158 -4.45 -19.33 -2.58
C ALA A 158 -5.61 -18.91 -1.66
N ASN A 159 -6.79 -18.63 -2.21
CA ASN A 159 -7.95 -18.13 -1.49
C ASN A 159 -9.04 -19.21 -1.45
N ILE A 160 -9.29 -19.78 -0.27
CA ILE A 160 -10.21 -20.92 -0.07
C ILE A 160 -11.63 -20.57 -0.53
N ASP A 161 -12.11 -19.36 -0.21
CA ASP A 161 -13.39 -18.84 -0.70
C ASP A 161 -13.46 -18.89 -2.22
N LEU A 162 -12.49 -18.29 -2.91
CA LEU A 162 -12.46 -18.31 -4.38
C LEU A 162 -12.31 -19.72 -4.97
N LYS A 163 -11.54 -20.59 -4.31
CA LYS A 163 -11.27 -21.95 -4.80
C LYS A 163 -12.52 -22.81 -4.87
N TYR A 164 -13.30 -22.83 -3.79
CA TYR A 164 -14.43 -23.74 -3.64
C TYR A 164 -15.75 -23.14 -4.11
N LEU A 165 -15.85 -21.82 -4.06
CA LEU A 165 -17.10 -21.16 -4.29
C LEU A 165 -17.10 -20.48 -5.68
N CYS A 166 -15.97 -19.96 -6.18
CA CYS A 166 -15.97 -19.13 -7.41
C CYS A 166 -15.70 -19.92 -8.69
N GLU A 167 -16.45 -19.63 -9.75
CA GLU A 167 -16.12 -19.98 -11.14
C GLU A 167 -15.55 -18.78 -11.91
N LYS A 168 -14.91 -19.05 -13.05
CA LYS A 168 -14.33 -17.99 -13.88
C LYS A 168 -15.42 -17.43 -14.79
N LEU A 169 -15.77 -16.16 -14.62
CA LEU A 169 -16.73 -15.47 -15.48
C LEU A 169 -16.04 -14.34 -16.24
N PHE A 170 -16.24 -14.33 -17.56
CA PHE A 170 -15.83 -13.19 -18.38
C PHE A 170 -16.99 -12.19 -18.43
N ILE A 171 -16.69 -10.94 -18.09
CA ILE A 171 -17.59 -9.81 -18.34
C ILE A 171 -17.06 -9.09 -19.58
N ASP A 172 -17.82 -9.11 -20.66
CA ASP A 172 -17.48 -8.53 -21.97
C ASP A 172 -17.07 -7.03 -21.90
N LYS A 173 -17.43 -6.36 -20.80
CA LYS A 173 -17.10 -4.94 -20.55
C LYS A 173 -15.70 -4.72 -19.97
N ILE A 174 -15.00 -5.75 -19.48
CA ILE A 174 -13.70 -5.68 -18.78
C ILE A 174 -12.63 -6.49 -19.55
N GLU A 175 -12.60 -6.36 -20.88
CA GLU A 175 -11.94 -7.35 -21.74
C GLU A 175 -10.40 -7.26 -21.87
N ASP A 176 -9.72 -6.21 -21.41
CA ASP A 176 -8.30 -6.04 -21.76
C ASP A 176 -7.32 -6.84 -20.84
N ASN A 177 -7.01 -6.40 -19.60
CA ASN A 177 -6.02 -7.10 -18.75
C ASN A 177 -6.54 -7.63 -17.40
N LEU A 178 -7.77 -7.28 -17.03
CA LEU A 178 -8.43 -7.80 -15.84
C LEU A 178 -9.31 -9.01 -16.20
N THR A 179 -9.44 -9.94 -15.27
CA THR A 179 -10.37 -11.07 -15.31
C THR A 179 -11.11 -11.08 -14.00
N LEU A 180 -12.42 -11.11 -14.09
CA LEU A 180 -13.26 -11.34 -12.94
C LEU A 180 -13.38 -12.85 -12.69
N VAL A 181 -13.28 -13.27 -11.44
CA VAL A 181 -13.44 -14.66 -10.97
C VAL A 181 -14.42 -14.62 -9.80
N THR A 182 -15.57 -15.28 -9.88
CA THR A 182 -16.71 -15.07 -8.98
C THR A 182 -17.49 -16.34 -8.66
N LEU A 183 -18.07 -16.45 -7.45
CA LEU A 183 -19.30 -17.25 -7.16
C LEU A 183 -20.38 -16.74 -8.12
N GLY A 184 -21.32 -17.50 -8.67
CA GLY A 184 -22.22 -18.45 -8.03
C GLY A 184 -23.66 -18.01 -8.37
N GLU A 185 -24.42 -18.90 -9.02
CA GLU A 185 -25.83 -18.86 -9.52
C GLU A 185 -26.30 -17.76 -10.48
N GLY A 186 -25.55 -16.68 -10.75
CA GLY A 186 -26.00 -15.74 -11.79
C GLY A 186 -24.99 -14.67 -12.20
N LYS A 187 -25.06 -14.26 -13.47
CA LYS A 187 -24.35 -13.06 -13.96
C LYS A 187 -24.98 -11.76 -13.43
N GLU A 188 -26.22 -11.82 -12.95
CA GLU A 188 -27.06 -10.66 -12.62
C GLU A 188 -26.53 -9.78 -11.47
N PRO A 189 -26.02 -10.33 -10.35
CA PRO A 189 -25.47 -9.50 -9.28
C PRO A 189 -24.28 -8.67 -9.75
N LEU A 190 -23.44 -9.27 -10.60
CA LEU A 190 -22.21 -8.66 -11.06
C LEU A 190 -22.44 -7.62 -12.15
N THR A 191 -23.39 -7.84 -13.07
CA THR A 191 -23.73 -6.83 -14.08
C THR A 191 -24.39 -5.60 -13.45
N THR A 192 -25.04 -5.77 -12.29
CA THR A 192 -25.64 -4.68 -11.51
C THR A 192 -24.57 -3.88 -10.75
N ILE A 193 -23.66 -4.59 -10.07
CA ILE A 193 -22.54 -3.97 -9.33
C ILE A 193 -21.59 -3.31 -10.34
N PHE A 194 -21.08 -4.06 -11.31
CA PHE A 194 -20.17 -3.60 -12.36
C PHE A 194 -20.95 -3.12 -13.59
N ASP A 195 -21.61 -1.97 -13.44
CA ASP A 195 -22.25 -1.30 -14.58
C ASP A 195 -21.23 -0.75 -15.59
N SER A 196 -21.72 -0.19 -16.70
CA SER A 196 -20.86 0.39 -17.73
C SER A 196 -19.95 1.51 -17.21
N LYS A 197 -20.43 2.32 -16.25
CA LYS A 197 -19.67 3.44 -15.67
C LYS A 197 -18.50 2.94 -14.83
N ILE A 198 -18.75 1.99 -13.93
CA ILE A 198 -17.71 1.37 -13.09
C ILE A 198 -16.71 0.61 -13.96
N CYS A 199 -17.19 -0.15 -14.97
CA CYS A 199 -16.30 -0.84 -15.90
C CYS A 199 -15.38 0.14 -16.64
N GLN A 200 -15.90 1.27 -17.13
CA GLN A 200 -15.11 2.29 -17.81
C GLN A 200 -14.08 2.94 -16.87
N ALA A 201 -14.46 3.23 -15.62
CA ALA A 201 -13.55 3.77 -14.62
C ALA A 201 -12.45 2.75 -14.25
N LEU A 202 -12.79 1.47 -14.11
CA LEU A 202 -11.82 0.40 -13.85
C LEU A 202 -10.78 0.26 -14.96
N LYS A 203 -11.18 0.46 -16.23
CA LYS A 203 -10.23 0.44 -17.37
C LYS A 203 -9.13 1.50 -17.25
N LYS A 204 -9.41 2.67 -16.66
CA LYS A 204 -8.40 3.72 -16.42
C LYS A 204 -7.27 3.24 -15.51
N TYR A 205 -7.58 2.34 -14.57
CA TYR A 205 -6.67 1.84 -13.54
C TYR A 205 -6.22 0.38 -13.77
N ASP A 206 -6.51 -0.20 -14.93
CA ASP A 206 -6.26 -1.61 -15.26
C ASP A 206 -4.78 -2.02 -15.08
N LYS A 207 -3.84 -1.10 -15.33
CA LYS A 207 -2.40 -1.34 -15.11
C LYS A 207 -2.02 -1.38 -13.64
N GLN A 208 -2.71 -0.61 -12.81
CA GLN A 208 -2.42 -0.43 -11.39
C GLN A 208 -3.20 -1.41 -10.51
N ILE A 209 -4.42 -1.80 -10.89
CA ILE A 209 -5.21 -2.77 -10.11
C ILE A 209 -4.55 -4.15 -10.16
N GLN A 210 -4.08 -4.63 -9.02
CA GLN A 210 -3.58 -6.00 -8.88
C GLN A 210 -4.71 -6.97 -8.54
N ASN A 211 -5.53 -6.61 -7.55
CA ASN A 211 -6.72 -7.36 -7.17
C ASN A 211 -7.77 -6.44 -6.49
N ILE A 212 -9.05 -6.78 -6.64
CA ILE A 212 -10.17 -6.30 -5.82
C ILE A 212 -10.97 -7.54 -5.46
N HIS A 213 -11.05 -7.88 -4.18
CA HIS A 213 -11.65 -9.11 -3.70
C HIS A 213 -12.69 -8.80 -2.62
N PHE A 214 -13.94 -9.16 -2.88
CA PHE A 214 -15.01 -9.16 -1.91
C PHE A 214 -15.35 -10.58 -1.47
N THR A 215 -15.51 -10.77 -0.17
CA THR A 215 -15.91 -12.04 0.43
C THR A 215 -16.94 -11.79 1.53
N ASP A 216 -17.92 -12.68 1.61
CA ASP A 216 -18.92 -12.79 2.68
C ASP A 216 -18.56 -13.89 3.70
N GLN A 217 -17.47 -14.63 3.43
CA GLN A 217 -17.03 -15.70 4.28
C GLN A 217 -16.28 -15.14 5.47
N LYS A 218 -16.63 -15.64 6.66
CA LYS A 218 -15.91 -15.31 7.89
C LYS A 218 -14.48 -15.84 7.79
N LYS A 219 -13.56 -14.94 7.44
CA LYS A 219 -12.11 -15.16 7.58
C LYS A 219 -11.72 -15.10 9.06
N LEU A 220 -10.43 -15.14 9.36
CA LEU A 220 -9.90 -14.90 10.72
C LEU A 220 -10.26 -13.51 11.27
N LEU A 221 -10.85 -12.64 10.45
CA LEU A 221 -11.30 -11.30 10.81
C LEU A 221 -12.65 -11.34 11.54
N PRO A 222 -12.89 -10.40 12.49
CA PRO A 222 -14.12 -10.38 13.28
C PRO A 222 -15.38 -10.13 12.43
N ASN A 223 -15.25 -9.40 11.32
CA ASN A 223 -16.35 -9.10 10.40
C ASN A 223 -16.36 -10.07 9.21
N PRO A 224 -17.52 -10.67 8.88
CA PRO A 224 -17.63 -11.65 7.80
C PRO A 224 -17.56 -11.00 6.41
N TYR A 225 -18.01 -9.75 6.27
CA TYR A 225 -18.02 -9.03 4.99
C TYR A 225 -16.77 -8.17 4.85
N HIS A 226 -15.97 -8.46 3.84
CA HIS A 226 -14.69 -7.78 3.64
C HIS A 226 -14.43 -7.52 2.17
N LEU A 227 -14.13 -6.25 1.84
CA LEU A 227 -13.57 -5.85 0.56
C LEU A 227 -12.10 -5.50 0.75
N GLY A 228 -11.23 -6.24 0.06
CA GLY A 228 -9.80 -5.92 -0.07
C GLY A 228 -9.49 -5.44 -1.49
N ALA A 229 -8.69 -4.40 -1.64
CA ALA A 229 -8.18 -3.95 -2.94
C ALA A 229 -6.69 -3.66 -2.87
N THR A 230 -5.93 -4.13 -3.86
CA THR A 230 -4.48 -3.87 -3.96
C THR A 230 -4.18 -3.16 -5.27
N LEU A 231 -3.53 -2.00 -5.17
CA LEU A 231 -2.92 -1.28 -6.28
C LEU A 231 -1.40 -1.48 -6.28
N ILE A 232 -0.82 -1.54 -7.48
CA ILE A 232 0.63 -1.54 -7.74
C ILE A 232 1.01 -0.33 -8.60
N ASN A 233 2.32 -0.03 -8.66
CA ASN A 233 2.89 1.04 -9.49
C ASN A 233 2.30 2.42 -9.16
N ILE A 234 2.08 2.67 -7.87
CA ILE A 234 1.37 3.85 -7.36
C ILE A 234 2.11 5.17 -7.67
N GLU A 235 3.41 5.11 -7.96
CA GLU A 235 4.22 6.26 -8.38
C GLU A 235 3.66 6.94 -9.64
N SER A 236 3.04 6.16 -10.54
CA SER A 236 2.45 6.63 -11.80
C SER A 236 1.14 7.40 -11.62
N ILE A 237 0.54 7.35 -10.43
CA ILE A 237 -0.76 7.96 -10.16
C ILE A 237 -0.51 9.39 -9.66
N GLU A 238 -1.09 10.37 -10.36
CA GLU A 238 -1.06 11.78 -9.95
C GLU A 238 -2.12 12.07 -8.90
N ASP A 239 -3.34 11.60 -9.13
CA ASP A 239 -4.48 11.77 -8.24
C ASP A 239 -5.16 10.42 -7.95
N TYR A 240 -5.29 10.11 -6.67
CA TYR A 240 -5.92 8.87 -6.17
C TYR A 240 -7.42 9.06 -5.89
N THR A 241 -7.93 10.29 -5.92
CA THR A 241 -9.30 10.65 -5.53
C THR A 241 -10.34 9.88 -6.32
N GLU A 242 -10.24 9.87 -7.64
CA GLU A 242 -11.16 9.15 -8.52
C GLU A 242 -11.16 7.64 -8.22
N PHE A 243 -10.01 7.05 -7.92
CA PHE A 243 -9.93 5.63 -7.57
C PHE A 243 -10.58 5.34 -6.21
N ILE A 244 -10.35 6.17 -5.20
CA ILE A 244 -11.01 6.02 -3.90
C ILE A 244 -12.52 6.18 -4.05
N GLN A 245 -12.99 7.15 -4.84
CA GLN A 245 -14.42 7.31 -5.15
C GLN A 245 -14.99 6.08 -5.86
N LEU A 246 -14.25 5.49 -6.80
CA LEU A 246 -14.64 4.26 -7.48
C LEU A 246 -14.81 3.09 -6.49
N ILE A 247 -13.87 2.92 -5.56
CA ILE A 247 -13.97 1.89 -4.51
C ILE A 247 -15.19 2.15 -3.61
N LEU A 248 -15.43 3.39 -3.20
CA LEU A 248 -16.62 3.77 -2.41
C LEU A 248 -17.92 3.48 -3.16
N GLN A 249 -17.99 3.78 -4.46
CA GLN A 249 -19.16 3.46 -5.29
C GLN A 249 -19.41 1.96 -5.42
N ILE A 250 -18.36 1.15 -5.55
CA ILE A 250 -18.48 -0.32 -5.57
C ILE A 250 -19.05 -0.81 -4.24
N ILE A 251 -18.58 -0.28 -3.11
CA ILE A 251 -19.07 -0.64 -1.76
C ILE A 251 -20.53 -0.26 -1.60
N ASP A 252 -20.91 0.97 -1.97
CA ASP A 252 -22.29 1.43 -1.86
C ASP A 252 -23.24 0.55 -2.69
N LYS A 253 -22.80 0.07 -3.86
CA LYS A 253 -23.54 -0.89 -4.66
C LYS A 253 -23.63 -2.27 -4.02
N ILE A 254 -22.56 -2.79 -3.44
CA ILE A 254 -22.58 -4.07 -2.72
C ILE A 254 -23.52 -4.00 -1.52
N ALA A 255 -23.47 -2.92 -0.76
CA ALA A 255 -24.31 -2.72 0.42
C ALA A 255 -25.81 -2.53 0.07
N SER A 256 -26.11 -1.92 -1.09
CA SER A 256 -27.47 -1.69 -1.55
C SER A 256 -28.04 -2.80 -2.44
N PHE A 257 -27.22 -3.76 -2.87
CA PHE A 257 -27.62 -4.80 -3.80
C PHE A 257 -28.69 -5.72 -3.18
N LYS A 258 -29.82 -5.85 -3.87
CA LYS A 258 -30.87 -6.84 -3.56
C LYS A 258 -31.17 -7.61 -4.84
N LEU A 259 -31.00 -8.94 -4.84
CA LEU A 259 -31.58 -9.83 -5.85
C LEU A 259 -33.04 -9.44 -6.03
N SER A 260 -33.42 -9.24 -7.29
CA SER A 260 -34.82 -9.28 -7.68
C SER A 260 -35.39 -10.60 -7.15
N GLN A 261 -36.46 -10.54 -6.37
CA GLN A 261 -37.25 -11.73 -6.07
C GLN A 261 -37.87 -12.19 -7.39
N SER A 262 -37.14 -13.01 -8.14
CA SER A 262 -37.68 -13.82 -9.21
C SER A 262 -38.56 -14.88 -8.54
N ALA A 263 -39.85 -14.79 -8.84
CA ALA A 263 -40.91 -15.71 -8.44
C ALA A 263 -40.65 -17.17 -8.82
#